data_AF-A0A7C7UBR3-F1
#
_entry.id   AF-A0A7C7UBR3-F1
#
_cell.length_a   1.000
_cell.length_b   1.000
_cell.length_c   1.000
_cell.angle_alpha   90.00
_cell.angle_beta   90.00
_cell.angle_gamma   90.00
#
_symmetry.space_group_name_H-M   'P 1'
#
loop_
_entity.id
_entity.type
_entity.pdbx_description
1 polymer ?
#
loop_
_entity_poly.entity_id
_entity_poly.type
_entity_poly.pdbx_seq_one_letter_code
_entity_poly.pdbx_strand_id
1 'polypeptide(L)'
;MALQDLFVYPIARYIPPVAKVDDVAEATMETELREYVVTAPIERALADFLEVYAESRTTPTDKIGVWISGFFGSGKSHFAKVL
;
A
#
# COMPACT_ATOMS: atom_id res chain seq x y z
N MET A 1 -13.04 -20.70 -23.39
CA MET A 1 -12.80 -19.63 -22.40
C MET A 1 -13.57 -19.99 -21.15
N ALA A 2 -12.85 -20.27 -20.08
CA ALA A 2 -13.42 -20.56 -18.77
C ALA A 2 -13.36 -19.30 -17.90
N LEU A 3 -14.18 -19.23 -16.85
CA LEU A 3 -14.29 -18.04 -15.99
C LEU A 3 -12.94 -17.60 -15.41
N GLN A 4 -12.10 -18.55 -15.03
CA GLN A 4 -10.77 -18.28 -14.48
C GLN A 4 -9.85 -17.54 -15.46
N ASP A 5 -10.09 -17.67 -16.78
CA ASP A 5 -9.25 -17.06 -17.81
C ASP A 5 -9.48 -15.53 -17.90
N LEU A 6 -10.52 -15.00 -17.25
CA LEU A 6 -10.82 -13.56 -17.20
C LEU A 6 -10.00 -12.80 -16.14
N PHE A 7 -9.40 -13.50 -15.18
CA PHE A 7 -8.75 -12.89 -14.03
C PHE A 7 -7.23 -12.84 -14.23
N VAL A 8 -6.62 -11.70 -13.86
CA VAL A 8 -5.15 -11.53 -13.86
C VAL A 8 -4.48 -12.50 -12.87
N TYR A 9 -5.16 -12.80 -11.76
CA TYR A 9 -4.65 -13.65 -10.69
C TYR A 9 -5.56 -14.85 -10.43
N PRO A 10 -5.03 -15.98 -9.91
CA PRO A 10 -5.83 -17.16 -9.61
C PRO A 10 -7.01 -16.85 -8.68
N ILE A 11 -8.22 -17.27 -9.05
CA ILE A 11 -9.45 -16.99 -8.29
C ILE A 11 -9.54 -17.76 -6.97
N ALA A 12 -8.85 -18.89 -6.85
CA ALA A 12 -8.86 -19.76 -5.67
C ALA A 12 -7.75 -19.41 -4.65
N ARG A 13 -6.99 -18.33 -4.89
CA ARG A 13 -5.92 -17.91 -3.99
C ARG A 13 -6.47 -17.39 -2.67
N TYR A 14 -5.71 -17.56 -1.60
CA TYR A 14 -6.03 -16.95 -0.32
C TYR A 14 -5.86 -15.43 -0.38
N ILE A 15 -6.85 -14.69 0.12
CA ILE A 15 -6.80 -13.24 0.26
C ILE A 15 -7.02 -12.91 1.74
N PRO A 16 -6.06 -12.26 2.41
CA PRO A 16 -6.26 -11.80 3.78
C PRO A 16 -7.47 -10.85 3.86
N PRO A 17 -8.39 -11.05 4.81
CA PRO A 17 -9.59 -10.21 4.91
C PRO A 17 -9.28 -8.77 5.34
N VAL A 18 -8.15 -8.55 6.01
CA VAL A 18 -7.74 -7.25 6.54
C VAL A 18 -6.23 -7.11 6.35
N ALA A 19 -5.81 -6.02 5.70
CA ALA A 19 -4.40 -5.64 5.65
C ALA A 19 -3.94 -5.20 7.05
N LYS A 20 -2.94 -5.90 7.56
CA LYS A 20 -2.31 -5.63 8.86
C LYS A 20 -0.98 -4.92 8.62
N VAL A 21 -0.82 -3.75 9.23
CA VAL A 21 0.38 -2.90 9.05
C VAL A 21 1.63 -3.56 9.66
N ASP A 22 1.45 -4.34 10.72
CA ASP A 22 2.50 -5.09 11.42
C ASP A 22 2.88 -6.43 10.75
N ASP A 23 2.12 -6.88 9.74
CA ASP A 23 2.40 -8.12 9.02
C ASP A 23 3.44 -7.91 7.91
N VAL A 24 4.71 -7.94 8.28
CA VAL A 24 5.86 -7.75 7.38
C VAL A 24 6.48 -9.07 6.91
N ALA A 25 5.72 -10.17 6.95
CA ALA A 25 6.19 -11.44 6.41
C ALA A 25 6.44 -11.30 4.89
N GLU A 26 7.61 -11.73 4.43
CA GLU A 26 8.07 -11.51 3.05
C GLU A 26 7.07 -12.00 1.99
N ALA A 27 6.50 -13.20 2.18
CA ALA A 27 5.50 -13.77 1.27
C ALA A 27 4.19 -12.95 1.23
N THR A 28 3.79 -12.38 2.37
CA THR A 28 2.63 -11.50 2.47
C THR A 28 2.91 -10.19 1.74
N MET A 29 4.06 -9.57 2.01
CA MET A 29 4.47 -8.31 1.36
C MET A 29 4.62 -8.47 -0.16
N GLU A 30 5.23 -9.55 -0.63
CA GLU A 30 5.38 -9.82 -2.06
C GLU A 30 4.01 -9.87 -2.75
N THR A 31 3.06 -10.59 -2.14
CA THR A 31 1.70 -10.71 -2.67
C THR A 31 0.97 -9.37 -2.65
N GLU A 32 1.03 -8.65 -1.53
CA GLU A 32 0.38 -7.34 -1.39
C GLU A 32 0.93 -6.31 -2.39
N LEU A 33 2.25 -6.23 -2.55
CA LEU A 33 2.90 -5.34 -3.51
C LEU A 33 2.58 -5.71 -4.96
N ARG A 34 2.58 -7.01 -5.30
CA ARG A 34 2.22 -7.49 -6.64
C ARG A 34 0.78 -7.14 -6.98
N GLU A 35 -0.13 -7.21 -6.00
CA GLU A 35 -1.55 -6.94 -6.19
C GLU A 35 -1.92 -5.46 -5.93
N TYR A 36 -0.96 -4.62 -5.54
CA TYR A 36 -1.21 -3.21 -5.23
C TYR A 36 -1.44 -2.40 -6.51
N VAL A 37 -2.65 -1.87 -6.65
CA VAL A 37 -3.01 -1.01 -7.77
C VAL A 37 -2.76 0.45 -7.39
N VAL A 38 -1.72 1.04 -7.96
CA VAL A 38 -1.42 2.46 -7.82
C VAL A 38 -2.41 3.27 -8.65
N THR A 39 -3.23 4.07 -7.97
CA THR A 39 -4.14 5.03 -8.61
C THR A 39 -3.52 6.42 -8.60
N ALA A 40 -3.98 7.31 -9.48
CA ALA A 40 -3.42 8.67 -9.54
C ALA A 40 -3.46 9.45 -8.20
N PRO A 41 -4.48 9.31 -7.32
CA PRO A 41 -4.42 9.89 -5.98
C PRO A 41 -3.35 9.28 -5.06
N ILE A 42 -3.16 7.96 -5.12
CA ILE A 42 -2.13 7.26 -4.32
C ILE A 42 -0.73 7.69 -4.79
N GLU A 43 -0.52 7.75 -6.10
CA GLU A 43 0.75 8.20 -6.69
C GLU A 43 1.11 9.60 -6.23
N ARG A 44 0.16 10.55 -6.29
CA ARG A 44 0.38 11.92 -5.80
C ARG A 44 0.68 11.96 -4.30
N ALA A 45 -0.10 11.27 -3.48
CA ALA A 45 0.12 11.23 -2.04
C ALA A 45 1.47 10.62 -1.66
N LEU A 46 1.93 9.60 -2.39
CA LEU A 46 3.24 9.00 -2.20
C LEU A 46 4.36 9.96 -2.60
N ALA A 47 4.21 10.66 -3.73
CA ALA A 47 5.18 11.67 -4.17
C ALA A 47 5.32 12.81 -3.13
N ASP A 48 4.19 13.36 -2.68
CA ASP A 48 4.17 14.42 -1.65
C ASP A 48 4.86 13.97 -0.36
N PHE A 49 4.60 12.73 0.08
CA PHE A 49 5.29 12.16 1.25
C PHE A 49 6.79 12.02 1.02
N LEU A 50 7.21 11.48 -0.12
CA LEU A 50 8.62 11.24 -0.43
C LEU A 50 9.41 12.54 -0.56
N GLU A 51 8.80 13.62 -1.07
CA GLU A 51 9.42 14.95 -1.11
C GLU A 51 9.74 15.45 0.30
N VAL A 52 8.76 15.42 1.21
CA VAL A 52 8.96 15.83 2.62
C VAL A 52 9.93 14.89 3.33
N TYR A 53 9.82 13.57 3.09
CA TYR A 53 10.71 12.59 3.69
C TYR A 53 12.16 12.76 3.23
N ALA A 54 12.39 13.11 1.96
CA ALA A 54 13.73 13.35 1.44
C ALA A 54 14.47 14.49 2.16
N GLU A 55 13.75 15.50 2.65
CA GLU A 55 14.33 16.59 3.46
C GLU A 55 14.91 16.09 4.79
N SER A 56 14.41 14.98 5.34
CA SER A 56 14.95 14.38 6.58
C SER A 56 16.34 13.76 6.41
N ARG A 57 16.79 13.55 5.17
CA ARG A 57 18.10 12.93 4.88
C ARG A 57 19.28 13.80 5.30
N THR A 58 19.12 15.13 5.29
CA THR A 58 20.21 16.05 5.63
C THR A 58 20.34 16.29 7.13
N THR A 59 19.24 16.14 7.88
CA THR A 59 19.22 16.33 9.34
C THR A 59 18.14 15.45 9.95
N PRO A 60 18.47 14.54 10.88
CA PRO A 60 17.48 13.74 11.58
C PRO A 60 16.42 14.63 12.24
N THR A 61 15.15 14.32 12.01
CA THR A 61 13.99 15.09 12.49
C THR A 61 12.86 14.15 12.88
N ASP A 62 12.18 14.46 13.98
CA ASP A 62 10.95 13.81 14.46
C ASP A 62 9.69 14.58 14.04
N LYS A 63 9.85 15.65 13.24
CA LYS A 63 8.77 16.57 12.86
C LYS A 63 8.01 16.15 11.60
N ILE A 64 8.13 14.89 11.17
CA ILE A 64 7.40 14.33 10.03
C ILE A 64 6.24 13.50 10.56
N GLY A 65 5.03 13.85 10.15
CA GLY A 65 3.81 13.10 10.46
C GLY A 65 2.94 12.96 9.23
N VAL A 66 2.30 11.81 9.09
CA VAL A 66 1.37 11.52 7.98
C VAL A 66 -0.03 11.32 8.55
N TRP A 67 -1.02 11.98 7.95
CA TRP A 67 -2.43 11.78 8.28
C TRP A 67 -3.16 11.17 7.09
N ILE A 68 -3.63 9.93 7.23
CA ILE A 68 -4.33 9.21 6.17
C ILE A 68 -5.82 9.13 6.50
N SER A 69 -6.66 9.80 5.70
CA SER A 69 -8.12 9.84 5.89
C SER A 69 -8.89 9.31 4.67
N GLY A 70 -10.07 8.73 4.91
CA GLY A 70 -10.91 8.15 3.85
C GLY A 70 -11.95 7.15 4.37
N PHE A 71 -12.93 6.81 3.54
CA PHE A 71 -14.03 5.90 3.87
C PHE A 71 -13.57 4.46 4.18
N PHE A 72 -14.44 3.64 4.79
CA PHE A 72 -14.14 2.22 5.02
C PHE A 72 -13.84 1.51 3.70
N GLY A 73 -12.83 0.61 3.69
CA GLY A 73 -12.41 -0.10 2.48
C GLY A 73 -11.60 0.73 1.48
N SER A 74 -11.31 2.01 1.73
CA SER A 74 -10.57 2.87 0.80
C SER A 74 -9.04 2.63 0.75
N GLY A 75 -8.54 1.54 1.32
CA GLY A 75 -7.11 1.20 1.29
C GLY A 75 -6.18 1.95 2.25
N LYS A 76 -6.70 2.70 3.25
CA LYS A 76 -5.88 3.52 4.17
C LYS A 76 -4.75 2.74 4.86
N SER A 77 -5.06 1.62 5.51
CA SER A 77 -4.06 0.81 6.22
C SER A 77 -3.06 0.17 5.26
N HIS A 78 -3.50 -0.16 4.03
CA HIS A 78 -2.62 -0.71 3.01
C HIS A 78 -1.64 0.36 2.51
N PHE A 79 -2.12 1.59 2.26
CA PHE A 79 -1.24 2.72 1.94
C PHE A 79 -0.26 3.03 3.07
N ALA A 80 -0.73 3.05 4.32
CA ALA A 80 0.12 3.24 5.51
C ALA A 80 1.22 2.18 5.66
N LYS A 81 1.00 0.97 5.15
CA LYS A 81 1.98 -0.12 5.14
C LYS A 81 3.01 0.01 4.01
N VAL A 82 2.65 0.70 2.92
CA VAL A 82 3.54 0.96 1.77
C VAL A 82 4.49 2.12 2.05
N LEU A 83 4.06 3.10 2.86
CA LEU A 83 4.89 4.21 3.35
C LEU A 83 5.98 3.70 4.31
#